data_AF-A0A816ENP8-F1
#
_entry.id   AF-A0A816ENP8-F1
#
_cell.length_a   1.000
_cell.length_b   1.000
_cell.length_c   1.000
_cell.angle_alpha   90.00
_cell.angle_beta   90.00
_cell.angle_gamma   90.00
#
_symmetry.space_group_name_H-M   'P 1'
#
loop_
_entity.id
_entity.type
_entity.pdbx_description
1 polymer ?
#
loop_
_entity_poly.entity_id
_entity_poly.type
_entity_poly.pdbx_seq_one_letter_code
_entity_poly.pdbx_strand_id
1 'polypeptide(L)'
;MATEESVFEGAPFKCRLSFYGRGQNATPTAPTLVTNKTNLRKGDIVVISLDKDETQQIVMQVDDERPGPSPDPEILVDESIKRIFSVNSYMRNFHTVQKVLKKEKFALYLVELQVKEQYLSRGDMWRFTRKLLNTTVYYKKPLEMYSMRCTATVYGLWVDAAPYRVSSGYITKDTKVIVMIVFRSLSACCTIFLQMSKEMWDFDHHGDTYYEKAVDGFLFDLFTRWKSMSCQHDVTMTLFSRVFYDAKSLEEFPVSLRQNINTDHRGRFYEDFYRVIYQNERYDDWLPRLAKIKQVLVNYKEDLLTYHKKKLPKSEAEKMPNGTVSCAADGNFLETLNLSSSVFERHFIDRPFDRLGQMSLIITPGAGVFEVERELANMTKQRVLDNGIGSDLVCLGEQPLFAVPLFKFYKENPNAADDYQIPHWMNL
;
A
#
# COMPACT_ATOMS: atom_id res chain seq x y z
N MET A 1 -23.27 -15.60 31.64
CA MET A 1 -22.42 -16.76 31.98
C MET A 1 -20.97 -16.37 31.74
N ALA A 2 -20.10 -16.62 32.72
CA ALA A 2 -18.65 -16.56 32.51
C ALA A 2 -18.14 -17.89 31.93
N THR A 3 -16.83 -17.98 31.70
CA THR A 3 -16.09 -19.08 31.03
C THR A 3 -16.34 -19.13 29.51
N GLU A 4 -15.33 -19.24 28.64
CA GLU A 4 -13.90 -19.60 28.86
C GLU A 4 -12.94 -18.56 28.22
N GLU A 5 -12.15 -17.85 29.03
CA GLU A 5 -10.86 -17.32 28.57
C GLU A 5 -9.83 -18.45 28.59
N SER A 6 -9.92 -19.37 27.62
CA SER A 6 -8.98 -20.47 27.49
C SER A 6 -7.60 -19.94 27.07
N VAL A 7 -6.62 -20.18 27.94
CA VAL A 7 -5.26 -19.64 27.89
C VAL A 7 -4.50 -20.18 26.67
N PHE A 8 -4.49 -19.40 25.58
CA PHE A 8 -3.48 -19.50 24.52
C PHE A 8 -2.41 -18.41 24.70
N GLU A 9 -1.71 -18.43 25.83
CA GLU A 9 -0.48 -17.66 26.05
C GLU A 9 0.67 -18.22 25.19
N GLY A 10 0.59 -18.00 23.88
CA GLY A 10 1.73 -18.17 22.99
C GLY A 10 2.84 -17.19 23.38
N ALA A 11 4.04 -17.71 23.67
CA ALA A 11 5.15 -16.95 24.25
C ALA A 11 5.34 -15.53 23.65
N PRO A 12 5.53 -14.48 24.47
CA PRO A 12 5.58 -13.10 24.00
C PRO A 12 6.79 -12.83 23.10
N PHE A 13 6.62 -11.96 22.10
CA PHE A 13 7.55 -11.77 20.99
C PHE A 13 8.98 -11.45 21.46
N LYS A 14 9.89 -12.40 21.22
CA LYS A 14 11.23 -12.42 21.81
C LYS A 14 12.13 -11.27 21.30
N CYS A 15 12.18 -10.15 22.03
CA CYS A 15 13.30 -9.18 22.01
C CYS A 15 14.07 -9.35 23.32
N ARG A 16 14.97 -10.32 23.39
CA ARG A 16 15.39 -10.88 24.66
C ARG A 16 16.90 -10.86 24.80
N LEU A 17 17.37 -10.15 25.82
CA LEU A 17 18.71 -10.31 26.36
C LEU A 17 18.67 -11.47 27.36
N SER A 18 19.50 -12.48 27.08
CA SER A 18 19.75 -13.61 27.97
C SER A 18 21.06 -13.40 28.73
N PHE A 19 21.06 -13.79 30.00
CA PHE A 19 22.25 -13.78 30.85
C PHE A 19 22.90 -15.17 30.85
N TYR A 20 24.23 -15.22 30.82
CA TYR A 20 24.98 -16.45 31.06
C TYR A 20 25.90 -16.33 32.27
N GLY A 21 26.03 -17.43 33.01
CA GLY A 21 27.04 -17.59 34.04
C GLY A 21 28.27 -18.29 33.46
N ARG A 22 29.48 -17.80 33.78
CA ARG A 22 30.73 -18.46 33.41
C ARG A 22 30.79 -19.87 34.01
N GLY A 23 30.68 -20.90 33.17
CA GLY A 23 30.74 -22.30 33.58
C GLY A 23 29.75 -23.23 32.87
N GLN A 24 28.75 -22.71 32.15
CA GLN A 24 27.93 -23.52 31.24
C GLN A 24 28.56 -23.52 29.83
N ASN A 25 28.68 -24.71 29.22
CA ASN A 25 29.31 -24.90 27.91
C ASN A 25 28.52 -24.21 26.78
N ALA A 26 28.84 -22.95 26.50
CA ALA A 26 28.44 -22.30 25.26
C ALA A 26 29.16 -22.98 24.08
N THR A 27 28.41 -23.28 23.01
CA THR A 27 29.01 -23.72 21.75
C THR A 27 29.87 -22.59 21.13
N PRO A 28 30.94 -22.90 20.36
CA PRO A 28 32.01 -21.93 20.09
C PRO A 28 31.67 -20.75 19.16
N THR A 29 30.39 -20.56 18.81
CA THR A 29 29.90 -19.60 17.82
C THR A 29 29.25 -18.35 18.41
N ALA A 30 29.04 -18.27 19.72
CA ALA A 30 28.39 -17.12 20.38
C ALA A 30 29.41 -16.07 20.85
N PRO A 31 29.43 -14.82 20.32
CA PRO A 31 30.35 -13.78 20.79
C PRO A 31 29.79 -13.04 22.02
N THR A 32 30.42 -13.29 23.16
CA THR A 32 30.23 -12.70 24.50
C THR A 32 30.42 -11.18 24.55
N LEU A 33 29.74 -10.48 25.49
CA LEU A 33 30.04 -9.09 25.84
C LEU A 33 29.81 -8.70 27.31
N VAL A 34 30.63 -7.76 27.77
CA VAL A 34 30.96 -7.29 29.13
C VAL A 34 31.04 -5.74 29.04
N THR A 35 30.58 -4.87 29.96
CA THR A 35 30.63 -4.88 31.43
C THR A 35 29.62 -3.92 32.09
N ASN A 36 29.21 -4.26 33.33
CA ASN A 36 28.99 -3.38 34.49
C ASN A 36 27.73 -2.50 34.74
N LYS A 37 27.43 -2.38 36.05
CA LYS A 37 26.73 -1.33 36.81
C LYS A 37 25.20 -1.26 36.91
N THR A 38 24.41 -2.24 36.48
CA THR A 38 22.97 -2.24 36.83
C THR A 38 22.44 -3.58 37.37
N ASN A 39 21.65 -3.51 38.44
CA ASN A 39 20.84 -4.62 38.95
C ASN A 39 19.62 -4.80 38.03
N LEU A 40 19.87 -5.43 36.89
CA LEU A 40 18.85 -5.79 35.91
C LEU A 40 17.99 -6.95 36.45
N ARG A 41 16.68 -6.81 36.26
CA ARG A 41 15.65 -7.81 36.51
C ARG A 41 14.94 -8.13 35.19
N LYS A 42 14.30 -9.30 35.13
CA LYS A 42 13.38 -9.66 34.04
C LYS A 42 12.35 -8.56 33.81
N GLY A 43 12.16 -8.17 32.55
CA GLY A 43 11.27 -7.08 32.14
C GLY A 43 11.85 -5.66 32.24
N ASP A 44 13.10 -5.49 32.70
CA ASP A 44 13.81 -4.21 32.57
C ASP A 44 14.10 -3.89 31.10
N ILE A 45 14.06 -2.60 30.78
CA ILE A 45 14.44 -2.07 29.45
C ILE A 45 15.85 -1.52 29.54
N VAL A 46 16.65 -1.81 28.52
CA VAL A 46 18.08 -1.51 28.45
C VAL A 46 18.38 -0.86 27.12
N VAL A 47 19.20 0.20 27.15
CA VAL A 47 19.80 0.81 25.97
C VAL A 47 21.23 0.29 25.82
N ILE A 48 21.53 -0.19 24.62
CA ILE A 48 22.86 -0.64 24.21
C ILE A 48 23.39 0.38 23.19
N SER A 49 24.47 1.07 23.54
CA SER A 49 25.18 1.98 22.62
C SER A 49 26.14 1.17 21.76
N LEU A 50 25.99 1.25 20.43
CA LEU A 50 26.85 0.56 19.46
C LEU A 50 28.20 1.26 19.30
N ASP A 51 28.19 2.60 19.30
CA ASP A 51 29.34 3.46 19.11
C ASP A 51 29.75 4.18 20.40
N LYS A 52 31.02 4.59 20.50
CA LYS A 52 31.55 5.38 21.63
C LYS A 52 30.86 6.74 21.79
N ASP A 53 30.40 7.31 20.68
CA ASP A 53 29.77 8.63 20.62
C ASP A 53 28.25 8.55 20.91
N GLU A 54 27.75 7.38 21.31
CA GLU A 54 26.33 7.08 21.61
C GLU A 54 25.32 7.46 20.51
N THR A 55 25.79 7.67 19.27
CA THR A 55 25.00 8.03 18.08
C THR A 55 24.03 6.95 17.65
N GLN A 56 24.44 5.67 17.73
CA GLN A 56 23.60 4.52 17.47
C GLN A 56 23.26 3.78 18.76
N GLN A 57 21.95 3.73 19.06
CA GLN A 57 21.40 3.10 20.26
C GLN A 57 20.37 2.04 19.89
N ILE A 58 20.36 0.92 20.62
CA ILE A 58 19.32 -0.11 20.52
C ILE A 58 18.63 -0.30 21.88
N VAL A 59 17.30 -0.25 21.86
CA VAL A 59 16.41 -0.51 23.00
C VAL A 59 16.01 -1.98 23.02
N MET A 60 16.34 -2.70 24.09
CA MET A 60 16.02 -4.13 24.27
C MET A 60 15.39 -4.40 25.64
N GLN A 61 14.82 -5.59 25.83
CA GLN A 61 14.23 -6.04 27.09
C GLN A 61 14.98 -7.25 27.64
N VAL A 62 15.16 -7.29 28.96
CA VAL A 62 15.77 -8.41 29.68
C VAL A 62 14.73 -9.50 29.90
N ASP A 63 15.05 -10.76 29.57
CA ASP A 63 14.09 -11.86 29.64
C ASP A 63 14.39 -12.92 30.70
N ASP A 64 15.67 -13.26 30.85
CA ASP A 64 16.08 -14.24 31.84
C ASP A 64 16.15 -13.62 33.22
N GLU A 65 15.78 -14.42 34.22
CA GLU A 65 16.17 -14.14 35.59
C GLU A 65 17.67 -14.38 35.74
N ARG A 66 18.32 -13.57 36.59
CA ARG A 66 19.77 -13.56 36.74
C ARG A 66 20.27 -14.95 37.14
N PRO A 67 21.19 -15.60 36.39
CA PRO A 67 21.60 -16.98 36.64
C PRO A 67 22.48 -17.05 37.90
N GLY A 68 21.80 -17.23 39.04
CA GLY A 68 22.40 -17.39 40.35
C GLY A 68 23.29 -16.22 40.79
N PRO A 69 24.10 -16.42 41.84
CA PRO A 69 25.10 -15.46 42.30
C PRO A 69 26.38 -15.52 41.44
N SER A 70 26.24 -15.37 40.13
CA SER A 70 27.40 -15.14 39.25
C SER A 70 27.84 -13.67 39.37
N PRO A 71 29.14 -13.39 39.63
CA PRO A 71 29.58 -12.02 39.95
C PRO A 71 29.46 -11.05 38.78
N ASP A 72 29.70 -11.54 37.55
CA ASP A 72 29.58 -10.79 36.31
C ASP A 72 28.69 -11.56 35.31
N PRO A 73 27.37 -11.29 35.26
CA PRO A 73 26.50 -11.87 34.24
C PRO A 73 26.75 -11.20 32.88
N GLU A 74 27.14 -12.00 31.90
CA GLU A 74 27.44 -11.54 30.54
C GLU A 74 26.14 -11.46 29.72
N ILE A 75 26.00 -10.42 28.89
CA ILE A 75 24.78 -10.18 28.09
C ILE A 75 25.03 -10.68 26.67
N LEU A 76 24.22 -11.67 26.24
CA LEU A 76 24.26 -12.19 24.88
C LEU A 76 23.25 -11.46 24.00
N VAL A 77 23.74 -10.95 22.86
CA VAL A 77 22.94 -10.39 21.76
C VAL A 77 23.05 -11.34 20.57
N ASP A 78 21.89 -11.74 20.05
CA ASP A 78 21.75 -12.64 18.91
C ASP A 78 22.49 -12.11 17.66
N GLU A 79 23.03 -13.04 16.87
CA GLU A 79 23.79 -12.72 15.65
C GLU A 79 22.91 -12.04 14.59
N SER A 80 21.61 -12.38 14.56
CA SER A 80 20.61 -11.74 13.68
C SER A 80 20.59 -10.21 13.87
N ILE A 81 20.63 -9.75 15.12
CA ILE A 81 20.64 -8.33 15.49
C ILE A 81 21.95 -7.67 15.05
N LYS A 82 23.10 -8.33 15.27
CA LYS A 82 24.42 -7.82 14.86
C LYS A 82 24.50 -7.60 13.34
N ARG A 83 23.95 -8.53 12.54
CA ARG A 83 23.86 -8.41 11.08
C ARG A 83 22.92 -7.27 10.63
N ILE A 84 21.79 -7.06 11.30
CA ILE A 84 20.83 -6.00 10.96
C ILE A 84 21.41 -4.59 11.19
N PHE A 85 22.17 -4.41 12.27
CA PHE A 85 22.78 -3.12 12.64
C PHE A 85 24.22 -2.94 12.15
N SER A 86 24.69 -3.80 11.22
CA SER A 86 26.04 -3.74 10.64
C SER A 86 27.17 -3.67 11.68
N VAL A 87 26.96 -4.31 12.84
CA VAL A 87 27.95 -4.34 13.93
C VAL A 87 29.09 -5.23 13.46
N ASN A 88 30.18 -4.62 13.00
CA ASN A 88 31.35 -5.31 12.48
C ASN A 88 31.81 -6.40 13.45
N SER A 89 32.01 -7.64 12.97
CA SER A 89 32.44 -8.79 13.80
C SER A 89 33.79 -8.57 14.52
N TYR A 90 34.56 -7.57 14.10
CA TYR A 90 35.79 -7.12 14.73
C TYR A 90 35.57 -6.11 15.88
N MET A 91 34.46 -5.37 15.88
CA MET A 91 33.99 -4.60 17.03
C MET A 91 33.35 -5.55 18.05
N ARG A 92 34.21 -6.25 18.79
CA ARG A 92 33.82 -7.15 19.89
C ARG A 92 33.18 -6.43 21.09
N ASN A 93 32.96 -5.11 21.03
CA ASN A 93 32.58 -4.28 22.16
C ASN A 93 31.39 -3.36 21.84
N PHE A 94 30.18 -3.73 22.27
CA PHE A 94 29.14 -2.74 22.58
C PHE A 94 29.67 -1.87 23.74
N HIS A 95 29.56 -0.55 23.61
CA HIS A 95 30.36 0.36 24.45
C HIS A 95 29.75 0.64 25.82
N THR A 96 28.42 0.76 25.90
CA THR A 96 27.71 1.06 27.15
C THR A 96 26.38 0.31 27.19
N VAL A 97 26.04 -0.26 28.36
CA VAL A 97 24.74 -0.87 28.64
C VAL A 97 24.06 -0.08 29.76
N GLN A 98 23.06 0.71 29.42
CA GLN A 98 22.37 1.60 30.37
C GLN A 98 20.95 1.07 30.67
N LYS A 99 20.60 0.90 31.95
CA LYS A 99 19.21 0.62 32.35
C LYS A 99 18.34 1.86 32.13
N VAL A 100 17.25 1.71 31.39
CA VAL A 100 16.28 2.78 31.16
C VAL A 100 15.43 3.00 32.41
N LEU A 101 15.61 4.15 33.06
CA LEU A 101 14.82 4.56 34.23
C LEU A 101 13.45 5.18 33.86
N LYS A 102 13.34 5.76 32.67
CA LYS A 102 12.09 6.36 32.12
C LYS A 102 11.74 5.68 30.79
N LYS A 103 10.81 4.73 30.84
CA LYS A 103 10.41 3.91 29.67
C LYS A 103 9.73 4.76 28.59
N GLU A 104 9.12 5.87 29.00
CA GLU A 104 8.38 6.82 28.16
C GLU A 104 9.25 7.48 27.10
N LYS A 105 10.56 7.68 27.36
CA LYS A 105 11.50 8.28 26.39
C LYS A 105 11.62 7.45 25.10
N PHE A 106 11.42 6.14 25.20
CA PHE A 106 11.54 5.20 24.09
C PHE A 106 10.19 4.60 23.68
N ALA A 107 9.09 5.21 24.12
CA ALA A 107 7.75 4.82 23.71
C ALA A 107 7.53 5.15 22.23
N LEU A 108 7.20 4.13 21.46
CA LEU A 108 6.87 4.26 20.04
C LEU A 108 5.44 4.79 19.91
N TYR A 109 5.20 5.81 19.08
CA TYR A 109 3.84 6.24 18.72
C TYR A 109 3.36 5.59 17.42
N LEU A 110 4.28 5.19 16.53
CA LEU A 110 3.96 4.52 15.27
C LEU A 110 4.88 3.32 15.05
N VAL A 111 4.26 2.17 14.72
CA VAL A 111 4.92 0.92 14.36
C VAL A 111 4.34 0.42 13.04
N GLU A 112 5.16 0.33 11.99
CA GLU A 112 4.79 -0.31 10.73
C GLU A 112 5.26 -1.76 10.71
N LEU A 113 4.32 -2.67 10.49
CA LEU A 113 4.53 -4.10 10.34
C LEU A 113 4.26 -4.52 8.90
N GLN A 114 5.23 -5.16 8.25
CA GLN A 114 5.09 -5.75 6.93
C GLN A 114 4.60 -7.19 7.02
N VAL A 115 3.67 -7.53 6.14
CA VAL A 115 3.03 -8.83 6.00
C VAL A 115 3.27 -9.31 4.57
N LYS A 116 3.73 -10.53 4.38
CA LYS A 116 3.98 -11.13 3.06
C LYS A 116 3.36 -12.52 2.98
N GLU A 117 2.80 -12.85 1.82
CA GLU A 117 2.29 -14.18 1.42
C GLU A 117 1.36 -14.86 2.44
N GLN A 118 0.54 -14.08 3.13
CA GLN A 118 -0.45 -14.58 4.09
C GLN A 118 -1.65 -13.63 4.21
N TYR A 119 -2.82 -14.21 4.47
CA TYR A 119 -4.01 -13.50 4.91
C TYR A 119 -3.97 -13.27 6.43
N LEU A 120 -4.27 -12.04 6.87
CA LEU A 120 -4.50 -11.69 8.27
C LEU A 120 -5.88 -11.04 8.43
N SER A 121 -6.69 -11.55 9.34
CA SER A 121 -7.95 -10.88 9.69
C SER A 121 -7.69 -9.66 10.58
N ARG A 122 -8.65 -8.71 10.64
CA ARG A 122 -8.59 -7.60 11.63
C ARG A 122 -8.55 -8.13 13.08
N GLY A 123 -9.11 -9.31 13.34
CA GLY A 123 -9.03 -9.99 14.64
C GLY A 123 -7.61 -10.48 14.96
N ASP A 124 -6.90 -11.02 13.98
CA ASP A 124 -5.50 -11.44 14.15
C ASP A 124 -4.57 -10.24 14.31
N MET A 125 -4.78 -9.16 13.54
CA MET A 125 -4.08 -7.88 13.74
C MET A 125 -4.25 -7.36 15.17
N TRP A 126 -5.48 -7.36 15.71
CA TRP A 126 -5.75 -6.96 17.09
C TRP A 126 -5.05 -7.87 18.13
N ARG A 127 -5.00 -9.19 17.88
CA ARG A 127 -4.26 -10.14 18.72
C ARG A 127 -2.74 -9.93 18.64
N PHE A 128 -2.19 -9.62 17.45
CA PHE A 128 -0.79 -9.18 17.28
C PHE A 128 -0.51 -7.93 18.11
N THR A 129 -1.32 -6.88 17.97
CA THR A 129 -1.21 -5.64 18.73
C THR A 129 -1.22 -5.93 20.23
N ARG A 130 -2.17 -6.73 20.74
CA ARG A 130 -2.22 -7.12 22.15
C ARG A 130 -0.97 -7.86 22.63
N LYS A 131 -0.43 -8.78 21.83
CA LYS A 131 0.78 -9.55 22.15
C LYS A 131 2.08 -8.71 22.04
N LEU A 132 2.04 -7.58 21.32
CA LEU A 132 3.13 -6.61 21.23
C LEU A 132 3.14 -5.59 22.39
N LEU A 133 2.03 -5.39 23.10
CA LEU A 133 1.98 -4.49 24.25
C LEU A 133 3.00 -4.90 25.33
N ASN A 134 3.68 -3.90 25.89
CA ASN A 134 4.73 -4.02 26.90
C ASN A 134 5.96 -4.84 26.44
N THR A 135 6.20 -4.91 25.12
CA THR A 135 7.40 -5.53 24.54
C THR A 135 8.27 -4.49 23.83
N THR A 136 9.57 -4.80 23.67
CA THR A 136 10.45 -4.06 22.76
C THR A 136 10.45 -4.64 21.35
N VAL A 137 10.67 -3.77 20.36
CA VAL A 137 10.78 -4.11 18.94
C VAL A 137 11.96 -3.37 18.31
N TYR A 138 12.57 -3.97 17.29
CA TYR A 138 13.65 -3.39 16.50
C TYR A 138 13.39 -3.61 15.00
N TYR A 139 14.02 -2.79 14.16
CA TYR A 139 13.91 -2.84 12.70
C TYR A 139 14.25 -4.24 12.13
N LYS A 140 13.47 -4.75 11.19
CA LYS A 140 13.56 -6.11 10.62
C LYS A 140 13.38 -7.27 11.60
N LYS A 141 12.90 -7.04 12.84
CA LYS A 141 12.52 -8.13 13.75
C LYS A 141 11.37 -8.96 13.14
N PRO A 142 11.51 -10.30 12.99
CA PRO A 142 10.40 -11.18 12.70
C PRO A 142 9.52 -11.39 13.94
N LEU A 143 8.21 -11.38 13.75
CA LEU A 143 7.18 -11.50 14.78
C LEU A 143 6.27 -12.68 14.43
N GLU A 144 6.37 -13.77 15.21
CA GLU A 144 5.60 -15.00 14.97
C GLU A 144 4.45 -15.21 15.97
N MET A 145 3.29 -15.58 15.45
CA MET A 145 2.12 -15.98 16.22
C MET A 145 1.56 -17.32 15.71
N TYR A 146 0.97 -18.09 16.62
CA TYR A 146 0.42 -19.44 16.37
C TYR A 146 1.36 -20.41 15.62
N SER A 147 2.58 -20.58 16.13
CA SER A 147 3.56 -21.54 15.58
C SER A 147 3.81 -21.33 14.08
N MET A 148 4.34 -20.16 13.73
CA MET A 148 4.69 -19.71 12.38
C MET A 148 3.52 -19.53 11.38
N ARG A 149 2.26 -19.75 11.78
CA ARG A 149 1.10 -19.53 10.87
C ARG A 149 0.82 -18.06 10.56
N CYS A 150 1.28 -17.15 11.42
CA CYS A 150 1.22 -15.73 11.14
C CYS A 150 2.58 -15.09 11.45
N THR A 151 3.16 -14.39 10.47
CA THR A 151 4.50 -13.82 10.51
C THR A 151 4.46 -12.37 10.03
N ALA A 152 4.84 -11.44 10.89
CA ALA A 152 4.97 -10.03 10.53
C ALA A 152 6.41 -9.56 10.75
N THR A 153 6.92 -8.67 9.89
CA THR A 153 8.27 -8.12 10.02
C THR A 153 8.19 -6.64 10.36
N VAL A 154 8.89 -6.20 11.40
CA VAL A 154 8.95 -4.78 11.77
C VAL A 154 9.70 -4.00 10.68
N TYR A 155 9.08 -2.97 10.10
CA TYR A 155 9.67 -2.20 9.00
C TYR A 155 9.88 -0.71 9.34
N GLY A 156 8.96 -0.10 10.06
CA GLY A 156 9.04 1.31 10.45
C GLY A 156 8.76 1.50 11.92
N LEU A 157 9.49 2.40 12.57
CA LEU A 157 9.40 2.70 13.99
C LEU A 157 9.61 4.20 14.18
N TRP A 158 8.74 4.86 14.95
CA TRP A 158 8.86 6.28 15.27
C TRP A 158 8.51 6.56 16.74
N VAL A 159 9.23 7.52 17.33
CA VAL A 159 9.03 8.03 18.71
C VAL A 159 8.70 9.51 18.65
N ASP A 160 7.86 10.00 19.56
CA ASP A 160 7.31 11.36 19.51
C ASP A 160 8.40 12.44 19.59
N ALA A 161 9.48 12.14 20.33
CA ALA A 161 10.66 12.98 20.47
C ALA A 161 11.58 13.06 19.23
N ALA A 162 11.31 12.34 18.13
CA ALA A 162 12.16 12.31 16.94
C ALA A 162 11.35 12.29 15.63
N PRO A 163 11.61 13.21 14.67
CA PRO A 163 10.92 13.24 13.38
C PRO A 163 11.40 12.15 12.41
N TYR A 164 12.43 11.38 12.77
CA TYR A 164 13.06 10.35 11.92
C TYR A 164 12.75 8.93 12.41
N ARG A 165 12.86 7.95 11.49
CA ARG A 165 12.69 6.52 11.82
C ARG A 165 13.77 6.06 12.81
N VAL A 166 13.36 5.43 13.90
CA VAL A 166 14.28 4.87 14.90
C VAL A 166 14.64 3.41 14.61
N SER A 167 15.78 2.98 15.13
CA SER A 167 16.27 1.59 15.07
C SER A 167 15.40 0.61 15.84
N SER A 168 14.82 1.07 16.96
CA SER A 168 14.20 0.25 18.00
C SER A 168 13.41 1.11 18.99
N GLY A 169 12.53 0.47 19.76
CA GLY A 169 11.78 1.15 20.82
C GLY A 169 10.90 0.19 21.61
N TYR A 170 10.08 0.78 22.48
CA TYR A 170 9.17 0.09 23.38
C TYR A 170 7.71 0.39 23.04
N ILE A 171 6.88 -0.65 22.99
CA ILE A 171 5.44 -0.52 22.80
C ILE A 171 4.79 -0.50 24.18
N THR A 172 4.35 0.68 24.63
CA THR A 172 3.63 0.81 25.91
C THR A 172 2.12 0.64 25.73
N LYS A 173 1.42 0.33 26.82
CA LYS A 173 -0.04 0.42 26.96
C LYS A 173 -0.49 1.78 27.54
N ASP A 174 0.45 2.64 27.95
CA ASP A 174 0.15 3.89 28.66
C ASP A 174 -0.59 4.89 27.77
N THR A 175 -1.69 5.47 28.29
CA THR A 175 -2.54 6.43 27.58
C THR A 175 -1.84 7.74 27.20
N LYS A 176 -0.64 8.01 27.72
CA LYS A 176 0.18 9.19 27.40
C LYS A 176 0.79 9.14 26.00
N VAL A 177 0.99 7.94 25.44
CA VAL A 177 1.54 7.74 24.09
C VAL A 177 0.64 6.75 23.39
N ILE A 178 -0.26 7.24 22.54
CA ILE A 178 -1.17 6.39 21.76
C ILE A 178 -0.35 5.70 20.67
N VAL A 179 -0.09 4.40 20.86
CA VAL A 179 0.67 3.59 19.89
C VAL A 179 -0.24 3.17 18.74
N MET A 180 -0.03 3.74 17.56
CA MET A 180 -0.63 3.30 16.31
C MET A 180 0.21 2.19 15.69
N ILE A 181 -0.37 0.99 15.53
CA ILE A 181 0.27 -0.13 14.82
C ILE A 181 -0.39 -0.27 13.45
N VAL A 182 0.39 -0.05 12.39
CA VAL A 182 -0.06 -0.08 11.00
C VAL A 182 0.47 -1.35 10.34
N PHE A 183 -0.45 -2.15 9.79
CA PHE A 183 -0.12 -3.33 8.99
C PHE A 183 -0.06 -2.95 7.51
N ARG A 184 1.05 -3.26 6.85
CA ARG A 184 1.28 -3.05 5.42
C ARG A 184 1.47 -4.41 4.75
N SER A 185 0.75 -4.65 3.66
CA SER A 185 0.88 -5.88 2.88
C SER A 185 1.86 -5.71 1.72
N LEU A 186 2.77 -6.66 1.57
CA LEU A 186 3.61 -6.86 0.38
C LEU A 186 2.98 -7.85 -0.60
N SER A 187 1.79 -8.38 -0.29
CA SER A 187 1.04 -9.35 -1.08
C SER A 187 -0.45 -8.96 -1.09
N ALA A 188 -0.77 -7.93 -1.87
CA ALA A 188 -2.11 -7.35 -1.97
C ALA A 188 -2.71 -7.53 -3.36
N CYS A 189 -4.04 -7.58 -3.44
CA CYS A 189 -4.75 -7.53 -4.72
C CYS A 189 -4.76 -6.09 -5.25
N CYS A 190 -4.06 -5.84 -6.34
CA CYS A 190 -3.88 -4.52 -6.94
C CYS A 190 -4.67 -4.43 -8.24
N THR A 191 -5.57 -3.46 -8.36
CA THR A 191 -6.24 -3.16 -9.63
C THR A 191 -5.70 -1.82 -10.15
N ILE A 192 -5.02 -1.86 -11.29
CA ILE A 192 -4.46 -0.68 -11.96
C ILE A 192 -5.35 -0.32 -13.14
N PHE A 193 -5.90 0.89 -13.11
CA PHE A 193 -6.66 1.46 -14.22
C PHE A 193 -5.83 2.53 -14.91
N LEU A 194 -5.75 2.48 -16.24
CA LEU A 194 -5.09 3.51 -17.04
C LEU A 194 -6.14 4.19 -17.93
N GLN A 195 -6.32 5.49 -17.74
CA GLN A 195 -7.27 6.28 -18.49
C GLN A 195 -6.71 6.61 -19.87
N MET A 196 -7.36 6.12 -20.92
CA MET A 196 -6.98 6.38 -22.31
C MET A 196 -7.87 7.48 -22.90
N SER A 197 -7.65 8.72 -22.46
CA SER A 197 -8.32 9.92 -23.00
C SER A 197 -7.48 10.58 -24.10
N LYS A 198 -8.04 11.56 -24.81
CA LYS A 198 -7.39 12.27 -25.94
C LYS A 198 -5.95 12.73 -25.62
N GLU A 199 -5.76 13.31 -24.44
CA GLU A 199 -4.50 13.87 -23.94
C GLU A 199 -3.39 12.81 -23.83
N MET A 200 -3.75 11.53 -23.68
CA MET A 200 -2.80 10.43 -23.54
C MET A 200 -1.90 10.25 -24.79
N TRP A 201 -2.34 10.73 -25.96
CA TRP A 201 -1.57 10.74 -27.21
C TRP A 201 -0.99 12.11 -27.58
N ASP A 202 -1.23 13.14 -26.78
CA ASP A 202 -0.62 14.45 -26.96
C ASP A 202 0.80 14.46 -26.33
N PHE A 203 1.62 15.44 -26.71
CA PHE A 203 2.97 15.61 -26.17
C PHE A 203 2.95 16.50 -24.91
N ASP A 204 3.76 16.14 -23.92
CA ASP A 204 4.05 16.98 -22.76
C ASP A 204 5.08 18.07 -23.12
N HIS A 205 5.27 19.05 -22.22
CA HIS A 205 6.19 20.17 -22.34
C HIS A 205 7.66 19.75 -22.54
N HIS A 206 8.00 18.53 -22.12
CA HIS A 206 9.33 17.94 -22.31
C HIS A 206 9.52 17.23 -23.66
N GLY A 207 8.47 17.07 -24.46
CA GLY A 207 8.51 16.44 -25.79
C GLY A 207 8.23 14.92 -25.80
N ASP A 208 8.02 14.30 -24.65
CA ASP A 208 7.55 12.92 -24.53
C ASP A 208 6.02 12.84 -24.63
N THR A 209 5.48 11.71 -25.09
CA THR A 209 4.02 11.50 -25.06
C THR A 209 3.54 11.05 -23.68
N TYR A 210 2.31 11.40 -23.30
CA TYR A 210 1.77 11.05 -21.97
C TYR A 210 1.71 9.54 -21.72
N TYR A 211 1.46 8.70 -22.74
CA TYR A 211 1.49 7.24 -22.57
C TYR A 211 2.89 6.68 -22.33
N GLU A 212 3.94 7.33 -22.85
CA GLU A 212 5.33 6.96 -22.57
C GLU A 212 5.72 7.39 -21.15
N LYS A 213 5.35 8.61 -20.74
CA LYS A 213 5.50 9.08 -19.35
C LYS A 213 4.80 8.14 -18.35
N ALA A 214 3.65 7.57 -18.71
CA ALA A 214 2.93 6.58 -17.91
C ALA A 214 3.67 5.24 -17.78
N VAL A 215 4.15 4.68 -18.89
CA VAL A 215 4.73 3.33 -18.95
C VAL A 215 6.21 3.33 -18.57
N ASP A 216 7.01 4.14 -19.26
CA ASP A 216 8.47 4.16 -19.14
C ASP A 216 8.93 5.03 -17.96
N GLY A 217 8.08 5.94 -17.48
CA GLY A 217 8.24 6.67 -16.22
C GLY A 217 7.57 5.97 -15.04
N PHE A 218 6.28 6.24 -14.82
CA PHE A 218 5.59 5.86 -13.58
C PHE A 218 5.53 4.34 -13.33
N LEU A 219 5.09 3.54 -14.31
CA LEU A 219 4.98 2.08 -14.13
C LEU A 219 6.37 1.42 -14.00
N PHE A 220 7.38 1.91 -14.71
CA PHE A 220 8.77 1.46 -14.55
C PHE A 220 9.29 1.69 -13.12
N ASP A 221 9.10 2.88 -12.57
CA ASP A 221 9.49 3.23 -11.21
C ASP A 221 8.73 2.39 -10.16
N LEU A 222 7.41 2.23 -10.34
CA LEU A 222 6.56 1.42 -9.48
C LEU A 222 7.04 -0.05 -9.43
N PHE A 223 7.25 -0.67 -10.59
CA PHE A 223 7.68 -2.05 -10.70
C PHE A 223 9.13 -2.26 -10.23
N THR A 224 10.00 -1.28 -10.44
CA THR A 224 11.37 -1.29 -9.89
C THR A 224 11.36 -1.27 -8.36
N ARG A 225 10.48 -0.45 -7.74
CA ARG A 225 10.28 -0.42 -6.28
C ARG A 225 9.64 -1.69 -5.74
N TRP A 226 8.67 -2.28 -6.45
CA TRP A 226 8.10 -3.57 -6.07
C TRP A 226 9.13 -4.69 -6.10
N LYS A 227 9.99 -4.73 -7.12
CA LYS A 227 11.10 -5.68 -7.22
C LYS A 227 12.12 -5.51 -6.10
N SER A 228 12.52 -4.28 -5.77
CA SER A 228 13.49 -4.02 -4.69
C SER A 228 12.92 -4.33 -3.29
N MET A 229 11.61 -4.17 -3.08
CA MET A 229 10.92 -4.57 -1.85
C MET A 229 10.48 -6.05 -1.86
N SER A 230 10.70 -6.78 -2.96
CA SER A 230 10.24 -8.16 -3.15
C SER A 230 8.72 -8.34 -2.91
N CYS A 231 7.94 -7.35 -3.33
CA CYS A 231 6.48 -7.39 -3.34
C CYS A 231 5.96 -8.43 -4.34
N GLN A 232 4.84 -9.06 -4.01
CA GLN A 232 4.17 -10.05 -4.85
C GLN A 232 2.66 -9.79 -4.81
N HIS A 233 2.27 -8.76 -5.55
CA HIS A 233 0.87 -8.42 -5.81
C HIS A 233 0.34 -9.26 -6.97
N ASP A 234 -0.95 -9.62 -6.93
CA ASP A 234 -1.67 -9.93 -8.17
C ASP A 234 -2.18 -8.62 -8.74
N VAL A 235 -1.96 -8.43 -10.03
CA VAL A 235 -2.34 -7.22 -10.75
C VAL A 235 -3.43 -7.56 -11.74
N THR A 236 -4.53 -6.83 -11.63
CA THR A 236 -5.48 -6.67 -12.73
C THR A 236 -5.25 -5.31 -13.35
N MET A 237 -4.86 -5.26 -14.62
CA MET A 237 -4.58 -4.02 -15.33
C MET A 237 -5.60 -3.80 -16.44
N THR A 238 -6.34 -2.69 -16.38
CA THR A 238 -7.46 -2.39 -17.27
C THR A 238 -7.33 -1.00 -17.85
N LEU A 239 -7.40 -0.90 -19.18
CA LEU A 239 -7.57 0.37 -19.89
C LEU A 239 -9.04 0.76 -19.86
N PHE A 240 -9.34 2.02 -19.62
CA PHE A 240 -10.69 2.56 -19.69
C PHE A 240 -10.73 3.86 -20.49
N SER A 241 -11.79 4.07 -21.27
CA SER A 241 -11.98 5.26 -22.09
C SER A 241 -13.45 5.45 -22.46
N ARG A 242 -13.85 6.71 -22.68
CA ARG A 242 -15.16 7.09 -23.19
C ARG A 242 -15.03 7.58 -24.64
N VAL A 243 -15.99 7.23 -25.48
CA VAL A 243 -16.03 7.63 -26.89
C VAL A 243 -17.33 8.38 -27.14
N PHE A 244 -17.22 9.62 -27.62
CA PHE A 244 -18.35 10.42 -28.07
C PHE A 244 -18.57 10.25 -29.57
N TYR A 245 -19.81 10.05 -29.97
CA TYR A 245 -20.21 9.91 -31.37
C TYR A 245 -20.87 11.19 -31.90
N ASP A 246 -20.44 11.64 -33.07
CA ASP A 246 -21.04 12.79 -33.77
C ASP A 246 -22.34 12.36 -34.48
N ALA A 247 -23.43 12.30 -33.72
CA ALA A 247 -24.76 11.91 -34.16
C ALA A 247 -25.82 12.84 -33.57
N LYS A 248 -26.90 13.10 -34.32
CA LYS A 248 -28.00 13.99 -33.88
C LYS A 248 -29.19 13.23 -33.32
N SER A 249 -29.32 11.95 -33.66
CA SER A 249 -30.42 11.09 -33.30
C SER A 249 -29.93 9.66 -33.02
N LEU A 250 -30.66 8.95 -32.15
CA LEU A 250 -30.41 7.52 -31.90
C LEU A 250 -30.67 6.65 -33.16
N GLU A 251 -31.36 7.21 -34.15
CA GLU A 251 -31.75 6.53 -35.40
C GLU A 251 -30.58 6.34 -36.36
N GLU A 252 -29.55 7.20 -36.29
CA GLU A 252 -28.31 7.09 -37.07
C GLU A 252 -27.52 5.81 -36.71
N PHE A 253 -27.67 5.31 -35.48
CA PHE A 253 -26.99 4.09 -35.04
C PHE A 253 -27.71 2.81 -35.49
N PRO A 254 -26.97 1.72 -35.78
CA PRO A 254 -27.52 0.39 -36.00
C PRO A 254 -28.44 -0.04 -34.85
N VAL A 255 -29.60 -0.60 -35.17
CA VAL A 255 -30.64 -1.00 -34.19
C VAL A 255 -30.08 -1.92 -33.11
N SER A 256 -29.12 -2.77 -33.49
CA SER A 256 -28.34 -3.69 -32.66
C SER A 256 -27.54 -3.02 -31.52
N LEU A 257 -27.12 -1.75 -31.69
CA LEU A 257 -26.26 -1.03 -30.74
C LEU A 257 -26.97 0.05 -29.93
N ARG A 258 -28.19 0.44 -30.29
CA ARG A 258 -28.93 1.54 -29.63
C ARG A 258 -29.15 1.35 -28.11
N GLN A 259 -29.05 0.11 -27.61
CA GLN A 259 -29.16 -0.21 -26.18
C GLN A 259 -27.87 0.05 -25.38
N ASN A 260 -26.71 0.11 -26.05
CA ASN A 260 -25.40 0.28 -25.41
C ASN A 260 -24.93 1.75 -25.41
N ILE A 261 -25.62 2.61 -26.15
CA ILE A 261 -25.26 4.00 -26.35
C ILE A 261 -25.98 4.84 -25.31
N ASN A 262 -25.19 5.48 -24.44
CA ASN A 262 -25.68 6.39 -23.42
C ASN A 262 -25.73 7.83 -23.94
N THR A 263 -26.47 8.70 -23.26
CA THR A 263 -26.54 10.13 -23.57
C THR A 263 -26.01 10.92 -22.38
N ASP A 264 -25.07 11.82 -22.66
CA ASP A 264 -24.45 12.73 -21.70
C ASP A 264 -25.39 13.86 -21.28
N HIS A 265 -25.09 14.56 -20.19
CA HIS A 265 -25.84 15.72 -19.68
C HIS A 265 -25.96 16.86 -20.71
N ARG A 266 -25.10 16.87 -21.74
CA ARG A 266 -25.08 17.82 -22.87
C ARG A 266 -25.83 17.32 -24.11
N GLY A 267 -26.49 16.16 -24.04
CA GLY A 267 -27.15 15.52 -25.19
C GLY A 267 -26.19 14.82 -26.16
N ARG A 268 -24.91 14.62 -25.79
CA ARG A 268 -23.92 13.91 -26.62
C ARG A 268 -24.08 12.40 -26.44
N PHE A 269 -24.09 11.64 -27.54
CA PHE A 269 -24.09 10.18 -27.47
C PHE A 269 -22.69 9.65 -27.16
N TYR A 270 -22.59 8.68 -26.25
CA TYR A 270 -21.32 8.07 -25.86
C TYR A 270 -21.41 6.56 -25.55
N GLU A 271 -20.26 5.89 -25.61
CA GLU A 271 -20.07 4.51 -25.17
C GLU A 271 -18.75 4.39 -24.37
N ASP A 272 -18.78 3.58 -23.31
CA ASP A 272 -17.63 3.37 -22.42
C ASP A 272 -16.94 2.03 -22.71
N PHE A 273 -15.63 2.09 -22.96
CA PHE A 273 -14.82 0.94 -23.34
C PHE A 273 -13.84 0.56 -22.22
N TYR A 274 -13.82 -0.74 -21.91
CA TYR A 274 -12.91 -1.34 -20.94
C TYR A 274 -12.12 -2.48 -21.62
N ARG A 275 -10.79 -2.44 -21.53
CA ARG A 275 -9.89 -3.47 -22.09
C ARG A 275 -8.92 -3.95 -21.03
N VAL A 276 -9.11 -5.18 -20.56
CA VAL A 276 -8.21 -5.84 -19.62
C VAL A 276 -6.94 -6.29 -20.36
N ILE A 277 -5.76 -5.91 -19.86
CA ILE A 277 -4.44 -6.33 -20.37
C ILE A 277 -3.92 -7.55 -19.60
N TYR A 278 -4.09 -7.51 -18.27
CA TYR A 278 -3.70 -8.56 -17.32
C TYR A 278 -4.84 -8.74 -16.32
N GLN A 279 -5.15 -9.98 -15.96
CA GLN A 279 -6.27 -10.32 -15.08
C GLN A 279 -5.79 -11.27 -13.98
N ASN A 280 -5.70 -10.79 -12.74
CA ASN A 280 -5.27 -11.59 -11.59
C ASN A 280 -3.92 -12.30 -11.81
N GLU A 281 -2.99 -11.64 -12.50
CA GLU A 281 -1.68 -12.17 -12.85
C GLU A 281 -0.65 -11.79 -11.77
N ARG A 282 0.25 -12.72 -11.43
CA ARG A 282 1.28 -12.53 -10.39
C ARG A 282 2.66 -12.85 -10.97
N TYR A 283 3.56 -11.87 -10.95
CA TYR A 283 4.94 -12.01 -11.40
C TYR A 283 5.91 -11.43 -10.36
N ASP A 284 7.08 -12.05 -10.21
CA ASP A 284 8.19 -11.49 -9.42
C ASP A 284 8.89 -10.31 -10.12
N ASP A 285 8.78 -10.23 -11.45
CA ASP A 285 9.30 -9.12 -12.25
C ASP A 285 8.30 -8.66 -13.31
N TRP A 286 7.76 -7.47 -13.10
CA TRP A 286 6.84 -6.80 -14.00
C TRP A 286 7.54 -6.00 -15.12
N LEU A 287 8.84 -5.72 -15.02
CA LEU A 287 9.55 -4.89 -16.00
C LEU A 287 9.48 -5.44 -17.44
N PRO A 288 9.63 -6.76 -17.71
CA PRO A 288 9.49 -7.29 -19.07
C PRO A 288 8.08 -7.14 -19.67
N ARG A 289 7.06 -6.85 -18.84
CA ARG A 289 5.67 -6.72 -19.27
C ARG A 289 5.37 -5.30 -19.80
N LEU A 290 6.19 -4.31 -19.45
CA LEU A 290 6.07 -2.93 -19.94
C LEU A 290 6.10 -2.86 -21.48
N ALA A 291 6.93 -3.67 -22.14
CA ALA A 291 6.98 -3.73 -23.60
C ALA A 291 5.64 -4.18 -24.22
N LYS A 292 4.95 -5.17 -23.63
CA LYS A 292 3.62 -5.60 -24.07
C LYS A 292 2.56 -4.54 -23.77
N ILE A 293 2.65 -3.85 -22.62
CA ILE A 293 1.75 -2.73 -22.28
C ILE A 293 1.90 -1.62 -23.33
N LYS A 294 3.14 -1.16 -23.61
CA LYS A 294 3.43 -0.10 -24.61
C LYS A 294 2.87 -0.45 -25.99
N GLN A 295 3.06 -1.70 -26.46
CA GLN A 295 2.47 -2.18 -27.72
C GLN A 295 0.93 -2.11 -27.75
N VAL A 296 0.25 -2.39 -26.62
CA VAL A 296 -1.21 -2.27 -26.53
C VAL A 296 -1.64 -0.79 -26.54
N LEU A 297 -0.92 0.11 -25.85
CA LEU A 297 -1.28 1.54 -25.79
C LEU A 297 -1.16 2.24 -27.15
N VAL A 298 -0.08 1.96 -27.90
CA VAL A 298 0.15 2.52 -29.24
C VAL A 298 -1.01 2.20 -30.18
N ASN A 299 -1.45 0.94 -30.20
CA ASN A 299 -2.53 0.49 -31.08
C ASN A 299 -3.94 0.78 -30.53
N TYR A 300 -4.08 1.19 -29.26
CA TYR A 300 -5.38 1.31 -28.58
C TYR A 300 -6.33 2.28 -29.27
N LYS A 301 -5.83 3.43 -29.74
CA LYS A 301 -6.63 4.48 -30.39
C LYS A 301 -7.33 3.97 -31.65
N GLU A 302 -6.59 3.27 -32.50
CA GLU A 302 -7.12 2.69 -33.73
C GLU A 302 -8.06 1.53 -33.43
N ASP A 303 -7.70 0.64 -32.51
CA ASP A 303 -8.55 -0.49 -32.08
C ASP A 303 -9.92 -0.02 -31.57
N LEU A 304 -9.95 1.06 -30.80
CA LEU A 304 -11.17 1.67 -30.27
C LEU A 304 -12.02 2.31 -31.38
N LEU A 305 -11.44 3.15 -32.23
CA LEU A 305 -12.20 3.82 -33.32
C LEU A 305 -12.64 2.85 -34.43
N THR A 306 -11.99 1.70 -34.56
CA THR A 306 -12.35 0.65 -35.51
C THR A 306 -13.16 -0.49 -34.89
N TYR A 307 -13.44 -0.47 -33.58
CA TYR A 307 -14.08 -1.58 -32.85
C TYR A 307 -15.38 -2.07 -33.52
N HIS A 308 -16.34 -1.16 -33.73
CA HIS A 308 -17.61 -1.49 -34.38
C HIS A 308 -17.43 -1.86 -35.85
N LYS A 309 -16.46 -1.24 -36.55
CA LYS A 309 -16.15 -1.57 -37.95
C LYS A 309 -15.56 -2.98 -38.13
N LYS A 310 -14.87 -3.50 -37.11
CA LYS A 310 -14.33 -4.87 -37.05
C LYS A 310 -15.39 -5.90 -36.61
N LYS A 311 -16.34 -5.50 -35.76
CA LYS A 311 -17.31 -6.40 -35.11
C LYS A 311 -18.65 -6.55 -35.85
N LEU A 312 -19.10 -5.50 -36.55
CA LEU A 312 -20.38 -5.49 -37.26
C LEU A 312 -20.27 -5.97 -38.71
N PRO A 313 -21.38 -6.42 -39.34
CA PRO A 313 -21.47 -6.54 -40.79
C PRO A 313 -21.18 -5.21 -41.50
N LYS A 314 -20.55 -5.25 -42.68
CA LYS A 314 -20.14 -4.03 -43.43
C LYS A 314 -21.26 -2.99 -43.60
N SER A 315 -22.49 -3.44 -43.84
CA SER A 315 -23.67 -2.60 -44.02
C SER A 315 -24.16 -1.87 -42.75
N GLU A 316 -23.75 -2.31 -41.56
CA GLU A 316 -23.97 -1.60 -40.29
C GLU A 316 -22.73 -0.82 -39.87
N ALA A 317 -21.53 -1.35 -40.13
CA ALA A 317 -20.25 -0.67 -39.89
C ALA A 317 -20.10 0.65 -40.65
N GLU A 318 -20.62 0.75 -41.88
CA GLU A 318 -20.63 1.98 -42.68
C GLU A 318 -21.65 3.03 -42.20
N LYS A 319 -22.65 2.62 -41.41
CA LYS A 319 -23.65 3.53 -40.81
C LYS A 319 -23.19 4.12 -39.48
N MET A 320 -22.13 3.59 -38.87
CA MET A 320 -21.65 4.08 -37.58
C MET A 320 -21.15 5.53 -37.70
N PRO A 321 -21.68 6.46 -36.89
CA PRO A 321 -21.17 7.83 -36.80
C PRO A 321 -19.69 7.87 -36.39
N ASN A 322 -19.01 8.98 -36.72
CA ASN A 322 -17.60 9.15 -36.36
C ASN A 322 -17.45 9.29 -34.84
N GLY A 323 -16.58 8.45 -34.27
CA GLY A 323 -16.23 8.48 -32.84
C GLY A 323 -15.05 9.40 -32.57
N THR A 324 -15.06 10.04 -31.40
CA THR A 324 -13.96 10.84 -30.85
C THR A 324 -13.71 10.43 -29.40
N VAL A 325 -12.45 10.27 -29.00
CA VAL A 325 -12.12 9.90 -27.61
C VAL A 325 -12.35 11.11 -26.70
N SER A 326 -12.91 10.87 -25.51
CA SER A 326 -13.13 11.91 -24.50
C SER A 326 -11.84 12.60 -24.06
N CYS A 327 -11.96 13.81 -23.53
CA CYS A 327 -10.93 14.40 -22.69
C CYS A 327 -10.85 13.67 -21.34
N ALA A 328 -9.80 13.92 -20.56
CA ALA A 328 -9.59 13.30 -19.25
C ALA A 328 -10.68 13.68 -18.24
N ALA A 329 -11.14 14.95 -18.30
CA ALA A 329 -12.16 15.49 -17.41
C ALA A 329 -13.57 14.93 -17.67
N ASP A 330 -13.93 14.65 -18.92
CA ASP A 330 -15.23 14.09 -19.35
C ASP A 330 -15.26 12.54 -19.25
N GLY A 331 -14.21 11.92 -18.68
CA GLY A 331 -14.01 10.47 -18.68
C GLY A 331 -14.83 9.71 -17.64
N ASN A 332 -15.00 8.40 -17.88
CA ASN A 332 -15.73 7.44 -17.05
C ASN A 332 -14.97 7.03 -15.75
N PHE A 333 -14.45 8.01 -15.00
CA PHE A 333 -13.60 7.83 -13.83
C PHE A 333 -14.35 7.20 -12.64
N LEU A 334 -15.52 7.73 -12.27
CA LEU A 334 -16.29 7.24 -11.12
C LEU A 334 -16.93 5.88 -11.41
N GLU A 335 -17.34 5.64 -12.65
CA GLU A 335 -17.87 4.37 -13.15
C GLU A 335 -16.80 3.28 -13.02
N THR A 336 -15.54 3.61 -13.35
CA THR A 336 -14.38 2.72 -13.19
C THR A 336 -14.08 2.42 -11.72
N LEU A 337 -14.16 3.40 -10.82
CA LEU A 337 -14.06 3.19 -9.37
C LEU A 337 -15.19 2.33 -8.81
N ASN A 338 -16.42 2.51 -9.31
CA ASN A 338 -17.56 1.67 -8.90
C ASN A 338 -17.45 0.24 -9.42
N LEU A 339 -16.88 0.05 -10.62
CA LEU A 339 -16.59 -1.28 -11.17
C LEU A 339 -15.56 -2.02 -10.29
N SER A 340 -14.47 -1.34 -9.88
CA SER A 340 -13.47 -1.94 -8.97
C SER A 340 -14.08 -2.24 -7.59
N SER A 341 -14.84 -1.29 -7.03
CA SER A 341 -15.56 -1.46 -5.76
C SER A 341 -16.51 -2.67 -5.79
N SER A 342 -17.22 -2.89 -6.90
CA SER A 342 -18.14 -4.03 -7.06
C SER A 342 -17.43 -5.39 -7.05
N VAL A 343 -16.18 -5.45 -7.54
CA VAL A 343 -15.31 -6.65 -7.43
C VAL A 343 -14.86 -6.84 -5.98
N PHE A 344 -14.43 -5.75 -5.34
CA PHE A 344 -13.94 -5.78 -3.96
C PHE A 344 -15.04 -6.06 -2.92
N GLU A 345 -16.29 -5.64 -3.13
CA GLU A 345 -17.43 -6.01 -2.28
C GLU A 345 -17.58 -7.54 -2.13
N ARG A 346 -17.27 -8.31 -3.18
CA ARG A 346 -17.44 -9.77 -3.22
C ARG A 346 -16.23 -10.58 -2.75
N HIS A 347 -15.21 -9.93 -2.18
CA HIS A 347 -13.96 -10.57 -1.70
C HIS A 347 -14.09 -11.58 -0.54
N PHE A 348 -15.30 -11.80 -0.04
CA PHE A 348 -15.61 -12.88 0.90
C PHE A 348 -15.88 -14.21 0.17
N ILE A 349 -16.24 -14.15 -1.11
CA ILE A 349 -16.37 -15.30 -2.01
C ILE A 349 -14.96 -15.67 -2.50
N ASP A 350 -14.61 -16.95 -2.44
CA ASP A 350 -13.33 -17.52 -2.90
C ASP A 350 -12.09 -16.75 -2.40
N ARG A 351 -12.12 -16.33 -1.13
CA ARG A 351 -11.08 -15.51 -0.52
C ARG A 351 -9.72 -16.24 -0.52
N PRO A 352 -8.65 -15.62 -1.07
CA PRO A 352 -7.30 -16.19 -1.02
C PRO A 352 -6.70 -16.15 0.39
N PHE A 353 -5.95 -17.20 0.74
CA PHE A 353 -5.26 -17.32 2.04
C PHE A 353 -3.84 -16.75 2.07
N ASP A 354 -3.28 -16.41 0.92
CA ASP A 354 -1.90 -15.93 0.73
C ASP A 354 -1.79 -14.40 0.59
N ARG A 355 -2.92 -13.68 0.71
CA ARG A 355 -3.02 -12.27 0.33
C ARG A 355 -3.76 -11.42 1.34
N LEU A 356 -3.35 -10.17 1.45
CA LEU A 356 -3.91 -9.18 2.38
C LEU A 356 -4.02 -7.82 1.70
N GLY A 357 -5.19 -7.19 1.82
CA GLY A 357 -5.42 -5.83 1.33
C GLY A 357 -5.84 -5.78 -0.14
N GLN A 358 -6.52 -4.67 -0.46
CA GLN A 358 -7.04 -4.33 -1.78
C GLN A 358 -6.65 -2.89 -2.05
N MET A 359 -6.21 -2.61 -3.27
CA MET A 359 -5.93 -1.24 -3.72
C MET A 359 -6.41 -1.03 -5.15
N SER A 360 -6.96 0.15 -5.40
CA SER A 360 -7.36 0.66 -6.71
C SER A 360 -6.42 1.83 -7.05
N LEU A 361 -5.54 1.63 -8.03
CA LEU A 361 -4.64 2.65 -8.53
C LEU A 361 -5.17 3.16 -9.87
N ILE A 362 -5.42 4.46 -10.00
CA ILE A 362 -5.90 5.06 -11.25
C ILE A 362 -4.86 6.04 -11.77
N ILE A 363 -4.44 5.83 -13.01
CA ILE A 363 -3.48 6.67 -13.72
C ILE A 363 -4.24 7.47 -14.78
N THR A 364 -4.19 8.80 -14.68
CA THR A 364 -4.85 9.74 -15.60
C THR A 364 -3.84 10.67 -16.28
N PRO A 365 -4.02 11.01 -17.57
CA PRO A 365 -3.20 12.03 -18.22
C PRO A 365 -3.63 13.45 -17.79
N GLY A 366 -4.82 13.61 -17.21
CA GLY A 366 -5.32 14.91 -16.76
C GLY A 366 -4.66 15.41 -15.48
N ALA A 367 -4.94 16.68 -15.16
CA ALA A 367 -4.46 17.36 -13.94
C ALA A 367 -5.28 17.04 -12.67
N GLY A 368 -6.08 15.98 -12.67
CA GLY A 368 -6.92 15.58 -11.51
C GLY A 368 -8.25 16.34 -11.38
N VAL A 369 -8.74 16.96 -12.46
CA VAL A 369 -10.07 17.58 -12.53
C VAL A 369 -11.01 16.69 -13.32
N PHE A 370 -12.19 16.38 -12.77
CA PHE A 370 -13.21 15.55 -13.40
C PHE A 370 -14.58 16.23 -13.37
N GLU A 371 -15.31 16.21 -14.48
CA GLU A 371 -16.72 16.58 -14.52
C GLU A 371 -17.57 15.34 -14.22
N VAL A 372 -18.42 15.41 -13.21
CA VAL A 372 -19.11 14.24 -12.66
C VAL A 372 -20.55 14.54 -12.22
N GLU A 373 -21.37 13.50 -12.20
CA GLU A 373 -22.71 13.57 -11.61
C GLU A 373 -22.64 13.50 -10.07
N ARG A 374 -23.46 14.33 -9.41
CA ARG A 374 -23.51 14.45 -7.95
C ARG A 374 -23.95 13.17 -7.24
N GLU A 375 -24.97 12.49 -7.78
CA GLU A 375 -25.48 11.25 -7.20
C GLU A 375 -24.43 10.14 -7.26
N LEU A 376 -23.80 9.96 -8.42
CA LEU A 376 -22.72 9.00 -8.62
C LEU A 376 -21.52 9.28 -7.70
N ALA A 377 -21.11 10.54 -7.54
CA ALA A 377 -20.01 10.92 -6.64
C ALA A 377 -20.32 10.59 -5.17
N ASN A 378 -21.56 10.82 -4.72
CA ASN A 378 -21.99 10.47 -3.37
C ASN A 378 -22.06 8.96 -3.14
N MET A 379 -22.58 8.20 -4.10
CA MET A 379 -22.60 6.72 -4.06
C MET A 379 -21.19 6.14 -4.03
N THR A 380 -20.28 6.66 -4.86
CA THR A 380 -18.86 6.23 -4.88
C THR A 380 -18.19 6.51 -3.54
N LYS A 381 -18.39 7.71 -2.98
CA LYS A 381 -17.87 8.10 -1.66
C LYS A 381 -18.32 7.14 -0.55
N GLN A 382 -19.61 6.77 -0.51
CA GLN A 382 -20.12 5.81 0.47
C GLN A 382 -19.44 4.44 0.31
N ARG A 383 -19.45 3.88 -0.91
CA ARG A 383 -18.84 2.57 -1.20
C ARG A 383 -17.35 2.48 -0.87
N VAL A 384 -16.58 3.52 -1.18
CA VAL A 384 -15.13 3.52 -0.91
C VAL A 384 -14.85 3.60 0.59
N LEU A 385 -15.64 4.39 1.34
CA LEU A 385 -15.52 4.50 2.80
C LEU A 385 -15.98 3.22 3.52
N ASP A 386 -17.11 2.63 3.13
CA ASP A 386 -17.69 1.45 3.78
C ASP A 386 -16.83 0.20 3.56
N ASN A 387 -16.33 -0.01 2.34
CA ASN A 387 -15.42 -1.11 2.03
C ASN A 387 -13.98 -0.84 2.53
N GLY A 388 -13.60 0.42 2.69
CA GLY A 388 -12.25 0.83 3.09
C GLY A 388 -11.20 0.57 2.01
N ILE A 389 -11.56 0.72 0.74
CA ILE A 389 -10.67 0.46 -0.41
C ILE A 389 -9.73 1.66 -0.59
N GLY A 390 -8.42 1.41 -0.52
CA GLY A 390 -7.43 2.42 -0.89
C GLY A 390 -7.58 2.80 -2.35
N SER A 391 -7.93 4.07 -2.61
CA SER A 391 -8.08 4.64 -3.94
C SER A 391 -7.01 5.69 -4.14
N ASP A 392 -5.97 5.33 -4.89
CA ASP A 392 -4.81 6.18 -5.18
C ASP A 392 -4.92 6.70 -6.62
N LEU A 393 -4.86 8.02 -6.80
CA LEU A 393 -4.93 8.70 -8.08
C LEU A 393 -3.54 9.20 -8.47
N VAL A 394 -3.10 8.96 -9.70
CA VAL A 394 -1.84 9.45 -10.25
C VAL A 394 -2.12 10.28 -11.49
N CYS A 395 -1.84 11.57 -11.39
CA CYS A 395 -1.97 12.53 -12.49
C CYS A 395 -0.63 12.68 -13.20
N LEU A 396 -0.61 12.51 -14.53
CA LEU A 396 0.59 12.68 -15.35
C LEU A 396 0.74 14.11 -15.88
N GLY A 397 -0.36 14.86 -15.97
CA GLY A 397 -0.40 16.28 -16.30
C GLY A 397 0.27 17.15 -15.24
N GLU A 398 0.61 18.39 -15.61
CA GLU A 398 1.20 19.34 -14.67
C GLU A 398 0.27 19.63 -13.49
N GLN A 399 0.87 19.86 -12.31
CA GLN A 399 0.13 20.20 -11.10
C GLN A 399 -0.48 21.60 -11.24
N PRO A 400 -1.80 21.76 -11.11
CA PRO A 400 -2.44 23.06 -11.24
C PRO A 400 -2.24 23.92 -9.99
N LEU A 401 -2.47 25.23 -10.12
CA LEU A 401 -2.34 26.21 -9.03
C LEU A 401 -3.45 26.14 -7.96
N PHE A 402 -4.39 25.20 -8.08
CA PHE A 402 -5.49 24.98 -7.15
C PHE A 402 -5.48 23.55 -6.60
N ALA A 403 -6.19 23.34 -5.48
CA ALA A 403 -6.23 22.03 -4.83
C ALA A 403 -6.91 20.96 -5.71
N VAL A 404 -6.21 19.84 -5.90
CA VAL A 404 -6.65 18.65 -6.62
C VAL A 404 -6.50 17.42 -5.74
N PRO A 405 -7.25 16.32 -5.97
CA PRO A 405 -8.30 16.14 -6.99
C PRO A 405 -9.50 17.07 -6.81
N LEU A 406 -10.15 17.42 -7.93
CA LEU A 406 -11.31 18.32 -7.95
C LEU A 406 -12.44 17.73 -8.78
N PHE A 407 -13.61 17.60 -8.18
CA PHE A 407 -14.84 17.27 -8.88
C PHE A 407 -15.63 18.54 -9.19
N LYS A 408 -16.03 18.70 -10.45
CA LYS A 408 -16.96 19.72 -10.91
C LYS A 408 -18.29 19.04 -11.23
N PHE A 409 -19.39 19.52 -10.65
CA PHE A 409 -20.69 18.91 -10.89
C PHE A 409 -21.34 19.45 -12.17
N TYR A 410 -22.07 18.58 -12.87
CA TYR A 410 -22.93 18.99 -13.97
C TYR A 410 -24.01 19.97 -13.48
N LYS A 411 -24.26 21.02 -14.25
CA LYS A 411 -25.28 22.03 -13.91
C LYS A 411 -26.67 21.55 -14.33
N GLU A 412 -27.60 21.53 -13.39
CA GLU A 412 -29.04 21.43 -13.68
C GLU A 412 -29.58 22.69 -14.37
N ASN A 413 -29.04 23.86 -14.01
CA ASN A 413 -29.41 25.16 -14.58
C ASN A 413 -28.17 25.85 -15.20
N PRO A 414 -28.18 26.20 -16.51
CA PRO A 414 -27.04 26.84 -17.17
C PRO A 414 -26.57 28.15 -16.53
N ASN A 415 -27.51 28.89 -15.92
CA ASN A 415 -27.26 30.18 -15.27
C ASN A 415 -26.75 30.06 -13.81
N ALA A 416 -26.65 28.85 -13.26
CA ALA A 416 -26.09 28.64 -11.93
C ALA A 416 -24.56 28.79 -11.93
N ALA A 417 -24.00 29.15 -10.77
CA ALA A 417 -22.56 29.07 -10.55
C ALA A 417 -22.07 27.61 -10.67
N ASP A 418 -20.83 27.41 -11.09
CA ASP A 418 -20.20 26.10 -11.08
C ASP A 418 -19.99 25.61 -9.65
N ASP A 419 -20.36 24.36 -9.39
CA ASP A 419 -20.32 23.73 -8.08
C ASP A 419 -19.18 22.70 -8.05
N TYR A 420 -18.36 22.77 -7.00
CA TYR A 420 -17.08 22.07 -6.90
C TYR A 420 -16.92 21.38 -5.56
N GLN A 421 -16.34 20.18 -5.56
CA GLN A 421 -16.03 19.42 -4.35
C GLN A 421 -14.65 18.76 -4.44
N ILE A 422 -13.89 18.83 -3.34
CA ILE A 422 -12.63 18.11 -3.15
C ILE A 422 -12.94 16.77 -2.45
N PRO A 423 -12.60 15.61 -3.03
CA PRO A 423 -12.84 14.30 -2.43
C PRO A 423 -11.72 13.91 -1.47
N HIS A 424 -11.87 14.25 -0.18
CA HIS A 424 -10.91 13.92 0.90
C HIS A 424 -10.72 12.41 1.19
N TRP A 425 -11.33 11.53 0.40
CA TRP A 425 -11.27 10.07 0.53
C TRP A 425 -10.37 9.40 -0.51
N MET A 426 -9.81 10.17 -1.45
CA MET A 426 -8.78 9.72 -2.40
C MET A 426 -7.41 10.28 -2.01
N ASN A 427 -6.36 9.50 -2.24
CA ASN A 427 -4.98 9.99 -2.20
C ASN A 427 -4.55 10.45 -3.60
N LEU A 428 -3.66 11.43 -3.65
CA LEU A 428 -2.96 11.92 -4.85
C LEU A 428 -1.44 11.80 -4.63
#